data_AF-A0A1F1EDX7-F1
#
_entry.id   AF-A0A1F1EDX7-F1
#
_cell.length_a   1.000
_cell.length_b   1.000
_cell.length_c   1.000
_cell.angle_alpha   90.00
_cell.angle_beta   90.00
_cell.angle_gamma   90.00
#
_symmetry.space_group_name_H-M   'P 1'
#
loop_
_entity.id
_entity.type
_entity.pdbx_description
1 polymer ?
#
loop_
_entity_poly.entity_id
_entity_poly.type
_entity_poly.pdbx_seq_one_letter_code
_entity_poly.pdbx_strand_id
1 'polypeptide(L)'
;MSKTNHQQAEKPRPHQYVDEEYSAPAIQEEPRSLWGWFVRCITTRYADLSGRARRFAFWSFVTFYIAFILLAVLICCVETYFSIRAYGPTEMELSNPGFFLDMAQGTWTFWLIPLVLAVFFIPMVTVTVRRFHDVGISTGVFLILFAVQFFFLVMGLIDSDIAEGELEATLNFISELVVCGFHLFVVVVALMPGKNGPNRYGPDPKRRGAQMDIEIV
;
A
#
# COMPACT_ATOMS: atom_id res chain seq x y z
N MET A 1 26.36 -39.37 72.66
CA MET A 1 25.13 -38.63 72.28
C MET A 1 25.46 -37.75 71.10
N SER A 2 25.07 -38.19 69.90
CA SER A 2 25.24 -37.49 68.62
C SER A 2 24.05 -36.57 68.39
N LYS A 3 24.29 -35.30 68.02
CA LYS A 3 23.31 -34.46 67.32
C LYS A 3 24.04 -33.60 66.30
N THR A 4 23.92 -34.04 65.05
CA THR A 4 24.32 -33.37 63.81
C THR A 4 23.51 -32.09 63.64
N ASN A 5 24.18 -30.97 63.40
CA ASN A 5 23.57 -29.65 63.24
C ASN A 5 23.15 -29.49 61.76
N HIS A 6 21.86 -29.67 61.46
CA HIS A 6 21.32 -29.38 60.12
C HIS A 6 20.98 -27.89 60.03
N GLN A 7 21.83 -27.12 59.36
CA GLN A 7 21.47 -25.80 58.86
C GLN A 7 20.42 -25.97 57.76
N GLN A 8 19.17 -25.59 58.04
CA GLN A 8 18.16 -25.41 57.00
C GLN A 8 18.50 -24.15 56.21
N ALA A 9 18.80 -24.31 54.91
CA ALA A 9 18.91 -23.21 53.98
C ALA A 9 17.55 -22.51 53.83
N GLU A 10 17.50 -21.24 54.18
CA GLU A 10 16.33 -20.37 54.01
C GLU A 10 16.02 -20.25 52.51
N LYS A 11 14.81 -20.65 52.08
CA LYS A 11 14.38 -20.48 50.69
C LYS A 11 14.34 -18.99 50.36
N PRO A 12 14.87 -18.54 49.19
CA PRO A 12 14.77 -17.15 48.80
C PRO A 12 13.29 -16.76 48.68
N ARG A 13 12.94 -15.61 49.27
CA ARG A 13 11.60 -15.03 49.18
C ARG A 13 11.17 -14.96 47.71
N PRO A 14 9.92 -15.31 47.37
CA PRO A 14 9.43 -15.15 46.01
C PRO A 14 9.63 -13.70 45.61
N HIS A 15 10.30 -13.51 44.48
CA HIS A 15 10.56 -12.21 43.89
C HIS A 15 9.27 -11.41 43.93
N GLN A 16 9.27 -10.37 44.75
CA GLN A 16 8.21 -9.38 44.78
C GLN A 16 8.25 -8.77 43.38
N TYR A 17 7.32 -9.18 42.52
CA TYR A 17 7.11 -8.54 41.23
C TYR A 17 6.88 -7.07 41.60
N VAL A 18 7.84 -6.22 41.26
CA VAL A 18 7.57 -4.79 41.22
C VAL A 18 6.51 -4.70 40.14
N ASP A 19 5.30 -4.33 40.53
CA ASP A 19 4.28 -3.90 39.60
C ASP A 19 4.84 -2.62 38.95
N GLU A 20 5.75 -2.78 37.98
CA GLU A 20 5.93 -1.79 36.94
C GLU A 20 4.53 -1.66 36.37
N GLU A 21 3.89 -0.55 36.70
CA GLU A 21 2.57 -0.18 36.24
C GLU A 21 2.56 -0.37 34.73
N TYR A 22 2.04 -1.53 34.30
CA TYR A 22 1.95 -1.89 32.89
C TYR A 22 0.97 -0.88 32.30
N SER A 23 1.54 0.22 31.84
CA SER A 23 0.85 1.24 31.08
C SER A 23 0.53 0.58 29.76
N ALA A 24 -0.65 -0.06 29.71
CA ALA A 24 -1.15 -0.67 28.49
C ALA A 24 -0.96 0.34 27.36
N PRO A 25 -0.31 -0.05 26.23
CA PRO A 25 -0.02 0.89 25.16
C PRO A 25 -1.32 1.61 24.80
N ALA A 26 -1.27 2.95 24.80
CA ALA A 26 -2.44 3.79 24.56
C ALA A 26 -3.24 3.23 23.39
N ILE A 27 -4.50 2.87 23.65
CA ILE A 27 -5.40 2.30 22.64
C ILE A 27 -5.54 3.37 21.56
N GLN A 28 -4.79 3.27 20.47
CA GLN A 28 -4.92 4.19 19.35
C GLN A 28 -6.34 4.02 18.81
N GLU A 29 -7.19 5.02 19.03
CA GLU A 29 -8.56 4.98 18.53
C GLU A 29 -8.54 4.79 17.01
N GLU A 30 -9.05 3.66 16.54
CA GLU A 30 -9.20 3.43 15.11
C GLU A 30 -10.17 4.45 14.51
N PRO A 31 -9.85 5.06 13.35
CA PRO A 31 -10.77 5.96 12.66
C PRO A 31 -12.09 5.24 12.37
N ARG A 32 -13.22 5.93 12.56
CA ARG A 32 -14.55 5.35 12.33
C ARG A 32 -15.05 5.52 10.89
N SER A 33 -14.48 6.46 10.12
CA SER A 33 -14.93 6.81 8.76
C SER A 33 -13.89 6.45 7.69
N LEU A 34 -14.34 6.31 6.43
CA LEU A 34 -13.45 6.12 5.28
C LEU A 34 -12.41 7.26 5.23
N TRP A 35 -12.85 8.51 5.23
CA TRP A 35 -11.94 9.66 5.22
C TRP A 35 -10.87 9.58 6.31
N GLY A 36 -11.23 9.21 7.54
CA GLY A 36 -10.26 9.08 8.63
C GLY A 36 -9.20 8.01 8.38
N TRP A 37 -9.55 6.89 7.75
CA TRP A 37 -8.57 5.87 7.36
C TRP A 37 -7.66 6.33 6.24
N PHE A 38 -8.21 6.98 5.22
CA PHE A 38 -7.43 7.58 4.15
C PHE A 38 -6.42 8.61 4.68
N VAL A 39 -6.88 9.57 5.50
CA VAL A 39 -6.02 10.59 6.13
C VAL A 39 -4.92 9.93 6.96
N ARG A 40 -5.25 8.90 7.74
CA ARG A 40 -4.27 8.17 8.54
C ARG A 40 -3.16 7.55 7.67
N CYS A 41 -3.52 7.00 6.51
CA CYS A 41 -2.56 6.46 5.54
C CYS A 41 -1.61 7.52 5.00
N ILE A 42 -2.09 8.72 4.69
CA ILE A 42 -1.27 9.78 4.09
C ILE A 42 -0.55 10.68 5.10
N THR A 43 -0.83 10.53 6.41
CA THR A 43 -0.20 11.31 7.47
C THR A 43 0.67 10.42 8.36
N THR A 44 0.05 9.71 9.29
CA THR A 44 0.74 8.94 10.34
C THR A 44 1.35 7.62 9.86
N ARG A 45 0.87 7.09 8.73
CA ARG A 45 1.28 5.77 8.21
C ARG A 45 1.78 5.85 6.76
N TYR A 46 2.33 7.01 6.37
CA TYR A 46 2.72 7.30 4.99
C TYR A 46 3.75 6.31 4.43
N ALA A 47 4.83 6.05 5.19
CA ALA A 47 5.92 5.15 4.79
C ALA A 47 6.18 4.03 5.83
N ASP A 48 5.20 3.73 6.68
CA ASP A 48 5.35 2.72 7.72
C ASP A 48 4.90 1.34 7.23
N LEU A 49 5.87 0.52 6.82
CA LEU A 49 5.69 -0.84 6.31
C LEU A 49 5.41 -1.88 7.40
N SER A 50 5.52 -1.53 8.68
CA SER A 50 5.30 -2.45 9.79
C SER A 50 3.80 -2.62 10.10
N GLY A 51 3.47 -3.69 10.81
CA GLY A 51 2.09 -3.93 11.23
C GLY A 51 1.18 -4.44 10.12
N ARG A 52 -0.11 -4.36 10.40
CA ARG A 52 -1.20 -4.90 9.56
C ARG A 52 -2.16 -3.81 9.13
N ALA A 53 -2.81 -4.00 7.99
CA ALA A 53 -3.89 -3.15 7.50
C ALA A 53 -5.13 -4.00 7.21
N ARG A 54 -6.21 -3.72 7.96
CA ARG A 54 -7.53 -4.31 7.71
C ARG A 54 -8.06 -3.90 6.33
N ARG A 55 -8.96 -4.72 5.77
CA ARG A 55 -9.61 -4.47 4.48
C ARG A 55 -10.18 -3.06 4.36
N PHE A 56 -10.85 -2.56 5.40
CA PHE A 56 -11.45 -1.23 5.38
C PHE A 56 -10.41 -0.10 5.22
N ALA A 57 -9.22 -0.25 5.82
CA ALA A 57 -8.14 0.72 5.67
C ALA A 57 -7.60 0.72 4.23
N PHE A 58 -7.38 -0.48 3.67
CA PHE A 58 -6.94 -0.66 2.29
C PHE A 58 -7.95 -0.06 1.29
N TRP A 59 -9.21 -0.50 1.36
CA TRP A 59 -10.25 -0.05 0.43
C TRP A 59 -10.56 1.43 0.59
N SER A 60 -10.52 1.96 1.81
CA SER A 60 -10.64 3.40 2.00
C SER A 60 -9.54 4.16 1.28
N PHE A 61 -8.28 3.71 1.36
CA PHE A 61 -7.20 4.36 0.64
C PHE A 61 -7.41 4.29 -0.87
N VAL A 62 -7.67 3.09 -1.39
CA VAL A 62 -7.90 2.85 -2.83
C VAL A 62 -9.05 3.69 -3.38
N THR A 63 -10.17 3.81 -2.64
CA THR A 63 -11.32 4.62 -3.07
C THR A 63 -10.95 6.09 -3.25
N PHE A 64 -10.29 6.71 -2.27
CA PHE A 64 -9.90 8.11 -2.39
C PHE A 64 -8.79 8.31 -3.43
N TYR A 65 -7.83 7.39 -3.51
CA TYR A 65 -6.82 7.38 -4.57
C TYR A 65 -7.46 7.40 -5.97
N ILE A 66 -8.39 6.48 -6.25
CA ILE A 66 -9.12 6.44 -7.52
C ILE A 66 -9.93 7.73 -7.72
N ALA A 67 -10.61 8.23 -6.69
CA ALA A 67 -11.39 9.46 -6.79
C ALA A 67 -10.54 10.67 -7.16
N PHE A 68 -9.35 10.84 -6.57
CA PHE A 68 -8.42 11.92 -6.90
C PHE A 68 -7.89 11.80 -8.34
N ILE A 69 -7.59 10.57 -8.80
CA ILE A 69 -7.17 10.33 -10.18
C ILE A 69 -8.29 10.65 -11.16
N LEU A 70 -9.51 10.17 -10.91
CA LEU A 70 -10.66 10.46 -11.77
C LEU A 70 -10.97 11.96 -11.82
N LEU A 71 -10.84 12.66 -10.69
CA LEU A 71 -11.00 14.11 -10.64
C LEU A 71 -9.92 14.83 -11.48
N ALA A 72 -8.65 14.43 -11.36
CA ALA A 72 -7.56 15.02 -12.13
C ALA A 72 -7.73 14.78 -13.64
N VAL A 73 -8.12 13.56 -14.03
CA VAL A 73 -8.42 13.21 -15.43
C VAL A 73 -9.63 14.00 -15.94
N LEU A 74 -10.70 14.13 -15.15
CA LEU A 74 -11.87 14.92 -15.52
C LEU A 74 -11.50 16.38 -15.80
N ILE A 75 -10.71 17.00 -14.92
CA ILE A 75 -10.23 18.38 -15.11
C ILE A 75 -9.40 18.47 -16.40
N CYS A 76 -8.45 17.56 -16.60
CA CYS A 76 -7.64 17.49 -17.82
C CYS A 76 -8.50 17.39 -19.09
N CYS A 77 -9.51 16.51 -19.09
CA CYS A 77 -10.44 16.36 -20.22
C CYS A 77 -11.24 17.63 -20.48
N VAL A 78 -11.69 18.33 -19.43
CA VAL A 78 -12.42 19.60 -19.56
C VAL A 78 -11.52 20.69 -20.15
N GLU A 79 -10.29 20.83 -19.67
CA GLU A 79 -9.32 21.79 -20.21
C GLU A 79 -8.95 21.48 -21.66
N THR A 80 -8.74 20.20 -21.96
CA THR A 80 -8.46 19.72 -23.33
C THR A 80 -9.63 20.04 -24.25
N TYR A 81 -10.87 19.81 -23.80
CA TYR A 81 -12.08 20.15 -24.56
C TYR A 81 -12.13 21.64 -24.90
N PHE A 82 -11.92 22.52 -23.92
CA PHE A 82 -11.89 23.97 -24.17
C PHE A 82 -10.73 24.38 -25.08
N SER A 83 -9.56 23.75 -24.94
CA SER A 83 -8.39 24.01 -25.78
C SER A 83 -8.65 23.65 -27.24
N ILE A 84 -9.24 22.47 -27.50
CA ILE A 84 -9.66 22.04 -28.84
C ILE A 84 -10.67 23.03 -29.43
N ARG A 85 -11.66 23.47 -28.64
CA ARG A 85 -12.68 24.43 -29.09
C ARG A 85 -12.09 25.80 -29.43
N ALA A 86 -11.05 26.24 -28.72
CA ALA A 86 -10.35 27.49 -28.99
C ALA A 86 -9.41 27.40 -30.20
N TYR A 87 -8.77 26.24 -30.39
CA TYR A 87 -7.88 25.97 -31.53
C TYR A 87 -8.64 25.92 -32.86
N GLY A 88 -9.82 25.29 -32.88
CA GLY A 88 -10.66 25.16 -34.09
C GLY A 88 -10.07 24.17 -35.11
N PRO A 89 -9.97 22.87 -34.77
CA PRO A 89 -9.31 21.87 -35.61
C PRO A 89 -10.08 21.60 -36.90
N THR A 90 -9.34 21.18 -37.92
CA THR A 90 -9.86 20.59 -39.15
C THR A 90 -10.43 19.19 -38.91
N GLU A 91 -11.28 18.71 -39.83
CA GLU A 91 -11.81 17.34 -39.77
C GLU A 91 -10.70 16.27 -39.80
N MET A 92 -9.61 16.57 -40.51
CA MET A 92 -8.44 15.68 -40.58
C MET A 92 -7.77 15.53 -39.22
N GLU A 93 -7.56 16.62 -38.48
CA GLU A 93 -6.97 16.59 -37.13
C GLU A 93 -7.87 15.85 -36.14
N LEU A 94 -9.19 16.09 -36.18
CA LEU A 94 -10.18 15.39 -35.34
C LEU A 94 -10.23 13.86 -35.61
N SER A 95 -9.86 13.42 -36.81
CA SER A 95 -9.79 12.00 -37.16
C SER A 95 -8.54 11.29 -36.63
N ASN A 96 -7.53 12.04 -36.18
CA ASN A 96 -6.28 11.50 -35.65
C ASN A 96 -6.35 11.35 -34.11
N PRO A 97 -6.30 10.12 -33.55
CA PRO A 97 -6.27 9.93 -32.10
C PRO A 97 -5.11 10.63 -31.38
N GLY A 98 -3.95 10.78 -32.06
CA GLY A 98 -2.77 11.45 -31.52
C GLY A 98 -3.02 12.94 -31.25
N PHE A 99 -3.86 13.59 -32.05
CA PHE A 99 -4.21 15.00 -31.86
C PHE A 99 -4.80 15.27 -30.46
N PHE A 100 -5.65 14.37 -29.95
CA PHE A 100 -6.24 14.54 -28.62
C PHE A 100 -5.19 14.42 -27.51
N LEU A 101 -4.20 13.56 -27.68
CA LEU A 101 -3.10 13.41 -26.72
C LEU A 101 -2.18 14.62 -26.73
N ASP A 102 -1.84 15.14 -27.92
CA ASP A 102 -1.02 16.36 -28.07
C ASP A 102 -1.71 17.57 -27.41
N MET A 103 -3.02 17.72 -27.64
CA MET A 103 -3.83 18.78 -27.00
C MET A 103 -3.86 18.63 -25.48
N ALA A 104 -4.01 17.41 -24.97
CA ALA A 104 -4.00 17.15 -23.54
C ALA A 104 -2.62 17.46 -22.90
N GLN A 105 -1.52 17.07 -23.54
CA GLN A 105 -0.16 17.36 -23.11
C GLN A 105 0.16 18.87 -23.07
N GLY A 106 -0.55 19.67 -23.87
CA GLY A 106 -0.48 21.13 -23.81
C GLY A 106 -1.12 21.74 -22.55
N THR A 107 -1.91 20.98 -21.80
CA THR A 107 -2.54 21.44 -20.54
C THR A 107 -1.61 21.25 -19.35
N TRP A 108 -1.66 22.19 -18.39
CA TRP A 108 -0.89 22.07 -17.16
C TRP A 108 -1.39 20.92 -16.28
N THR A 109 -2.69 20.61 -16.29
CA THR A 109 -3.27 19.51 -15.50
C THR A 109 -2.73 18.14 -15.92
N PHE A 110 -2.44 17.94 -17.22
CA PHE A 110 -1.81 16.70 -17.70
C PHE A 110 -0.52 16.38 -16.94
N TRP A 111 0.32 17.39 -16.72
CA TRP A 111 1.60 17.25 -16.00
C TRP A 111 1.44 17.16 -14.48
N LEU A 112 0.30 17.54 -13.92
CA LEU A 112 0.00 17.35 -12.50
C LEU A 112 -0.43 15.92 -12.16
N ILE A 113 -1.03 15.18 -13.09
CA ILE A 113 -1.44 13.79 -12.88
C ILE A 113 -0.27 12.91 -12.39
N PRO A 114 0.91 12.87 -13.05
CA PRO A 114 2.03 12.08 -12.56
C PRO A 114 2.56 12.55 -11.20
N LEU A 115 2.45 13.85 -10.88
CA LEU A 115 2.81 14.37 -9.55
C LEU A 115 1.87 13.85 -8.46
N VAL A 116 0.55 13.84 -8.72
CA VAL A 116 -0.45 13.27 -7.81
C VAL A 116 -0.20 11.77 -7.60
N LEU A 117 0.09 11.05 -8.68
CA LEU A 117 0.48 9.64 -8.60
C LEU A 117 1.74 9.43 -7.74
N ALA A 118 2.77 10.26 -7.94
CA ALA A 118 4.02 10.18 -7.17
C ALA A 118 3.81 10.40 -5.66
N VAL A 119 2.95 11.35 -5.28
CA VAL A 119 2.60 11.60 -3.86
C VAL A 119 1.90 10.39 -3.23
N PHE A 120 1.01 9.72 -3.97
CA PHE A 120 0.29 8.56 -3.44
C PHE A 120 1.03 7.23 -3.58
N PHE A 121 2.13 7.20 -4.33
CA PHE A 121 2.92 6.00 -4.59
C PHE A 121 3.39 5.32 -3.30
N ILE A 122 4.03 6.07 -2.39
CA ILE A 122 4.58 5.52 -1.14
C ILE A 122 3.46 4.99 -0.23
N PRO A 123 2.36 5.73 0.02
CA PRO A 123 1.21 5.19 0.73
C PRO A 123 0.58 3.95 0.09
N MET A 124 0.50 3.89 -1.25
CA MET A 124 -0.07 2.75 -1.97
C MET A 124 0.73 1.47 -1.75
N VAL A 125 2.06 1.56 -1.84
CA VAL A 125 2.96 0.45 -1.49
C VAL A 125 2.77 0.07 -0.03
N THR A 126 2.74 1.06 0.87
CA THR A 126 2.63 0.85 2.32
C THR A 126 1.35 0.12 2.72
N VAL A 127 0.18 0.55 2.21
CA VAL A 127 -1.09 -0.13 2.53
C VAL A 127 -1.15 -1.54 1.94
N THR A 128 -0.52 -1.77 0.78
CA THR A 128 -0.47 -3.09 0.13
C THR A 128 0.41 -4.06 0.92
N VAL A 129 1.62 -3.64 1.32
CA VAL A 129 2.51 -4.43 2.19
C VAL A 129 1.79 -4.84 3.47
N ARG A 130 1.12 -3.89 4.12
CA ARG A 130 0.38 -4.16 5.36
C ARG A 130 -0.87 -5.02 5.16
N ARG A 131 -1.48 -4.98 3.98
CA ARG A 131 -2.58 -5.89 3.60
C ARG A 131 -2.06 -7.32 3.46
N PHE A 132 -0.91 -7.50 2.83
CA PHE A 132 -0.24 -8.80 2.72
C PHE A 132 0.11 -9.35 4.11
N HIS A 133 0.64 -8.50 4.99
CA HIS A 133 0.90 -8.86 6.38
C HIS A 133 -0.37 -9.27 7.13
N ASP A 134 -1.51 -8.63 6.86
CA ASP A 134 -2.79 -8.98 7.48
C ASP A 134 -3.30 -10.37 7.08
N VAL A 135 -3.08 -10.77 5.82
CA VAL A 135 -3.38 -12.13 5.33
C VAL A 135 -2.29 -13.14 5.74
N GLY A 136 -1.15 -12.66 6.24
CA GLY A 136 -0.04 -13.49 6.72
C GLY A 136 0.92 -13.93 5.61
N ILE A 137 0.95 -13.21 4.48
CA ILE A 137 1.83 -13.45 3.34
C ILE A 137 3.13 -12.64 3.52
N SER A 138 4.27 -13.16 3.04
CA SER A 138 5.52 -12.38 2.95
C SER A 138 5.48 -11.39 1.79
N THR A 139 6.05 -10.20 2.00
CA THR A 139 6.01 -9.10 1.03
C THR A 139 7.27 -9.01 0.17
N GLY A 140 8.31 -9.82 0.43
CA GLY A 140 9.57 -9.78 -0.30
C GLY A 140 9.42 -9.98 -1.80
N VAL A 141 8.74 -11.05 -2.24
CA VAL A 141 8.48 -11.30 -3.68
C VAL A 141 7.64 -10.18 -4.29
N PHE A 142 6.66 -9.66 -3.55
CA PHE A 142 5.87 -8.51 -3.98
C PHE A 142 6.75 -7.28 -4.24
N LEU A 143 7.67 -6.94 -3.33
CA LEU A 143 8.55 -5.79 -3.47
C LEU A 143 9.54 -5.97 -4.64
N ILE A 144 10.03 -7.19 -4.89
CA ILE A 144 10.89 -7.48 -6.04
C ILE A 144 10.13 -7.27 -7.35
N LEU A 145 8.93 -7.86 -7.50
CA LEU A 145 8.12 -7.69 -8.71
C LEU A 145 7.72 -6.24 -8.93
N PHE A 146 7.41 -5.51 -7.85
CA PHE A 146 7.10 -4.10 -7.93
C PHE A 146 8.30 -3.23 -8.33
N ALA A 147 9.50 -3.56 -7.83
CA ALA A 147 10.75 -2.89 -8.22
C ALA A 147 11.12 -3.18 -9.68
N VAL A 148 10.94 -4.42 -10.15
CA VAL A 148 11.10 -4.78 -11.56
C VAL A 148 10.12 -3.99 -12.43
N GLN A 149 8.87 -3.86 -12.00
CA GLN A 149 7.90 -3.05 -12.75
C GLN A 149 8.28 -1.58 -12.80
N PHE A 150 8.71 -1.01 -11.67
CA PHE A 150 9.17 0.37 -11.62
C PHE A 150 10.39 0.60 -12.52
N PHE A 151 11.32 -0.36 -12.59
CA PHE A 151 12.44 -0.32 -13.51
C PHE A 151 11.96 -0.27 -14.97
N PHE A 152 11.07 -1.18 -15.39
CA PHE A 152 10.54 -1.17 -16.76
C PHE A 152 9.78 0.12 -17.11
N LEU A 153 9.00 0.66 -16.16
CA LEU A 153 8.36 1.97 -16.33
C LEU A 153 9.40 3.06 -16.61
N VAL A 154 10.48 3.11 -15.84
CA VAL A 154 11.55 4.12 -16.01
C VAL A 154 12.27 3.93 -17.35
N MET A 155 12.56 2.70 -17.76
CA MET A 155 13.19 2.44 -19.07
C MET A 155 12.29 2.88 -20.22
N GLY A 156 10.98 2.62 -20.14
CA GLY A 156 10.01 3.08 -21.13
C GLY A 156 9.88 4.61 -21.19
N LEU A 157 10.15 5.32 -20.10
CA LEU A 157 10.19 6.80 -20.09
C LEU A 157 11.48 7.38 -20.68
N ILE A 158 12.56 6.59 -20.73
CA ILE A 158 13.89 7.06 -21.17
C ILE A 158 14.09 6.86 -22.68
N ASP A 159 13.09 6.34 -23.41
CA ASP A 159 13.15 6.04 -24.86
C ASP A 159 14.44 5.28 -25.21
N SER A 160 14.75 4.27 -24.40
CA SER A 160 15.96 3.49 -24.58
C SER A 160 15.71 2.41 -25.63
N ASP A 161 16.35 2.52 -26.79
CA ASP A 161 16.36 1.54 -27.89
C ASP A 161 17.03 0.19 -27.49
N ILE A 162 16.50 -0.51 -26.49
CA ILE A 162 17.10 -1.74 -25.92
C ILE A 162 16.78 -2.97 -26.78
N ALA A 163 15.70 -2.93 -27.54
CA ALA A 163 15.37 -3.91 -28.55
C ALA A 163 14.53 -3.20 -29.62
N GLU A 164 14.73 -3.55 -30.89
CA GLU A 164 13.92 -3.05 -32.00
C GLU A 164 13.16 -4.22 -32.63
N GLY A 165 11.92 -3.98 -33.08
CA GLY A 165 11.14 -4.92 -33.89
C GLY A 165 10.33 -5.96 -33.11
N GLU A 166 10.11 -7.14 -33.71
CA GLU A 166 9.16 -8.14 -33.19
C GLU A 166 9.53 -8.71 -31.81
N LEU A 167 10.84 -8.80 -31.51
CA LEU A 167 11.33 -9.29 -30.22
C LEU A 167 10.96 -8.32 -29.09
N GLU A 168 11.12 -7.02 -29.32
CA GLU A 168 10.76 -5.97 -28.35
C GLU A 168 9.25 -6.02 -28.05
N ALA A 169 8.42 -6.04 -29.10
CA ALA A 169 6.97 -6.12 -28.97
C ALA A 169 6.54 -7.37 -28.18
N THR A 170 7.20 -8.52 -28.44
CA THR A 170 6.92 -9.77 -27.73
C THR A 170 7.31 -9.67 -26.25
N LEU A 171 8.48 -9.11 -25.94
CA LEU A 171 8.95 -8.93 -24.56
C LEU A 171 8.06 -7.94 -23.78
N ASN A 172 7.66 -6.83 -24.40
CA ASN A 172 6.74 -5.86 -23.81
C ASN A 172 5.37 -6.49 -23.53
N PHE A 173 4.84 -7.29 -24.46
CA PHE A 173 3.59 -8.01 -24.26
C PHE A 173 3.66 -9.02 -23.11
N ILE A 174 4.73 -9.83 -23.05
CA ILE A 174 4.93 -10.79 -21.94
C ILE A 174 5.06 -10.06 -20.61
N SER A 175 5.82 -8.96 -20.57
CA SER A 175 5.95 -8.12 -19.38
C SER A 175 4.58 -7.62 -18.90
N GLU A 176 3.75 -7.07 -19.80
CA GLU A 176 2.42 -6.57 -19.46
C GLU A 176 1.49 -7.67 -18.92
N LEU A 177 1.59 -8.91 -19.43
CA LEU A 177 0.83 -10.05 -18.88
C LEU A 177 1.26 -10.40 -17.46
N VAL A 178 2.57 -10.39 -17.18
CA VAL A 178 3.10 -10.61 -15.81
C VAL A 178 2.60 -9.53 -14.87
N VAL A 179 2.59 -8.27 -15.32
CA VAL A 179 2.09 -7.12 -14.57
C VAL A 179 0.61 -7.24 -14.27
N CYS A 180 -0.20 -7.55 -15.28
CA CYS A 180 -1.64 -7.77 -15.12
C CYS A 180 -1.92 -8.90 -14.11
N GLY A 181 -1.22 -10.04 -14.24
CA GLY A 181 -1.34 -11.16 -13.31
C GLY A 181 -0.96 -10.79 -11.87
N PHE A 182 0.10 -10.00 -11.69
CA PHE A 182 0.51 -9.49 -10.38
C PHE A 182 -0.52 -8.55 -9.76
N HIS A 183 -1.07 -7.60 -10.53
CA HIS A 183 -2.11 -6.70 -10.04
C HIS A 183 -3.40 -7.46 -9.69
N LEU A 184 -3.77 -8.47 -10.48
CA LEU A 184 -4.88 -9.36 -10.14
C LEU A 184 -4.64 -10.07 -8.81
N PHE A 185 -3.44 -10.60 -8.59
CA PHE A 185 -3.07 -11.21 -7.31
C PHE A 185 -3.18 -10.23 -6.14
N VAL A 186 -2.73 -8.98 -6.29
CA VAL A 186 -2.91 -7.93 -5.28
C VAL A 186 -4.39 -7.68 -4.98
N VAL A 187 -5.24 -7.63 -6.01
CA VAL A 187 -6.70 -7.48 -5.84
C VAL A 187 -7.29 -8.68 -5.10
N VAL A 188 -6.88 -9.90 -5.43
CA VAL A 188 -7.31 -11.11 -4.68
C VAL A 188 -6.93 -10.99 -3.20
N VAL A 189 -5.69 -10.58 -2.89
CA VAL A 189 -5.22 -10.36 -1.50
C VAL A 189 -5.99 -9.23 -0.79
N ALA A 190 -6.36 -8.18 -1.52
CA ALA A 190 -7.19 -7.09 -1.01
C ALA A 190 -8.60 -7.56 -0.61
N LEU A 191 -9.14 -8.55 -1.33
CA LEU A 191 -10.44 -9.15 -1.07
C LEU A 191 -10.41 -10.27 -0.03
N MET A 192 -9.27 -10.95 0.17
CA MET A 192 -9.13 -12.04 1.14
C MET A 192 -9.32 -11.59 2.60
N PRO A 193 -9.84 -12.46 3.50
CA PRO A 193 -9.95 -12.14 4.92
C PRO A 193 -8.58 -12.05 5.57
N GLY A 194 -8.43 -11.13 6.51
CA GLY A 194 -7.27 -11.11 7.38
C GLY A 194 -7.27 -12.33 8.30
N LYS A 195 -6.08 -12.73 8.77
CA LYS A 195 -5.96 -13.77 9.80
C LYS A 195 -6.56 -13.28 11.11
N ASN A 196 -7.38 -14.10 11.77
CA ASN A 196 -7.88 -13.79 13.10
C ASN A 196 -6.76 -13.97 14.13
N GLY A 197 -6.72 -13.12 15.16
CA GLY A 197 -5.69 -13.18 16.20
C GLY A 197 -4.33 -12.61 15.78
N PRO A 198 -3.34 -12.63 16.68
CA PRO A 198 -2.00 -12.13 16.41
C PRO A 198 -1.29 -12.97 15.34
N ASN A 199 -0.45 -12.33 14.54
CA ASN A 199 0.47 -13.01 13.63
C ASN A 199 1.88 -12.41 13.75
N ARG A 200 2.86 -12.93 13.01
CA ARG A 200 4.26 -12.47 13.06
C ARG A 200 4.48 -10.97 12.76
N TYR A 201 3.48 -10.31 12.18
CA TYR A 201 3.51 -8.89 11.83
C TYR A 201 2.76 -8.01 12.82
N GLY A 202 2.09 -8.59 13.84
CA GLY A 202 1.44 -7.85 14.90
C GLY A 202 0.03 -8.36 15.28
N PRO A 203 -0.61 -7.68 16.24
CA PRO A 203 -1.92 -8.05 16.76
C PRO A 203 -3.04 -7.92 15.71
N ASP A 204 -4.18 -8.58 15.96
CA ASP A 204 -5.36 -8.50 15.10
C ASP A 204 -5.94 -7.08 15.09
N PRO A 205 -6.06 -6.41 13.92
CA PRO A 205 -6.68 -5.08 13.84
C PRO A 205 -8.16 -5.07 14.26
N LYS A 206 -8.89 -6.19 14.17
CA LYS A 206 -10.33 -6.24 14.47
C LYS A 206 -10.65 -6.43 15.94
N ARG A 207 -9.80 -7.13 16.69
CA ARG A 207 -10.03 -7.41 18.11
C ARG A 207 -9.25 -6.41 18.95
N ARG A 208 -9.94 -5.34 19.38
CA ARG A 208 -9.45 -4.47 20.46
C ARG A 208 -9.11 -5.34 21.67
N GLY A 209 -7.86 -5.33 22.10
CA GLY A 209 -7.45 -5.94 23.36
C GLY A 209 -7.70 -7.45 23.45
N ALA A 210 -7.39 -8.24 22.42
CA ALA A 210 -7.12 -9.65 22.67
C ALA A 210 -5.89 -9.70 23.59
N GLN A 211 -6.16 -9.78 24.90
CA GLN A 211 -5.20 -10.18 25.92
C GLN A 211 -4.36 -11.30 25.31
N MET A 212 -3.04 -11.17 25.47
CA MET A 212 -2.22 -12.36 25.38
C MET A 212 -2.70 -13.26 26.51
N ASP A 213 -3.62 -14.16 26.20
CA ASP A 213 -3.90 -15.32 27.03
C ASP A 213 -2.62 -16.16 26.99
N ILE A 214 -1.64 -15.72 27.79
CA ILE A 214 -0.56 -16.57 28.24
C ILE A 214 -1.27 -17.57 29.12
N GLU A 215 -1.67 -18.71 28.55
CA GLU A 215 -1.91 -19.91 29.34
C GLU A 215 -0.58 -20.22 30.03
N ILE A 216 -0.46 -19.76 31.27
CA ILE A 216 0.53 -20.28 32.21
C ILE A 216 0.04 -21.69 32.52
N VAL A 217 0.60 -22.67 31.81
CA VAL A 217 0.60 -24.08 32.21
C VAL A 217 1.78 -24.33 33.13
#